data_AF-A0A4R5KBG8-F1
#
_entry.id   AF-A0A4R5KBG8-F1
#
_cell.length_a   1.000
_cell.length_b   1.000
_cell.length_c   1.000
_cell.angle_alpha   90.00
_cell.angle_beta   90.00
_cell.angle_gamma   90.00
#
_symmetry.space_group_name_H-M   'P 1'
#
loop_
_entity.id
_entity.type
_entity.pdbx_description
1 polymer ?
#
loop_
_entity_poly.entity_id
_entity_poly.type
_entity_poly.pdbx_seq_one_letter_code
_entity_poly.pdbx_strand_id
1 'polypeptide(L)'
;MSIMGKVKNMLKSHDVEEMQIEYANGDKKDYVLEEEDVDSLLDEIDWDKVEEIEVELVDGSKAELDLEGDGGLVFDDDDEDDNDDDDDDDDDNDDDDDDDDDDDNS
;
A
#
# COMPACT_ATOMS: atom_id res chain seq x y z
N MET A 1 2.63 -24.24 15.23
CA MET A 1 1.37 -23.52 14.93
C MET A 1 1.32 -23.37 13.42
N SER A 2 0.20 -23.65 12.77
CA SER A 2 0.09 -23.47 11.31
C SER A 2 0.09 -21.98 10.94
N ILE A 3 0.50 -21.63 9.72
CA ILE A 3 0.49 -20.24 9.22
C ILE A 3 -0.90 -19.62 9.39
N MET A 4 -1.95 -20.31 8.92
CA MET A 4 -3.35 -19.91 9.14
C MET A 4 -3.66 -19.61 10.61
N GLY A 5 -3.10 -20.39 11.54
CA GLY A 5 -3.31 -20.19 12.98
C GLY A 5 -2.62 -18.93 13.50
N LYS A 6 -1.42 -18.63 13.00
CA LYS A 6 -0.67 -17.39 13.31
C LYS A 6 -1.44 -16.17 12.80
N VAL A 7 -1.84 -16.20 11.52
CA VAL A 7 -2.63 -15.14 10.88
C VAL A 7 -3.93 -14.91 11.65
N LYS A 8 -4.70 -15.98 11.91
CA LYS A 8 -5.95 -15.87 12.67
C LYS A 8 -5.75 -15.32 14.09
N ASN A 9 -4.62 -15.60 14.73
CA ASN A 9 -4.32 -15.05 16.05
C ASN A 9 -3.95 -13.56 15.97
N MET A 10 -3.19 -13.17 14.95
CA MET A 10 -2.81 -11.79 14.67
C MET A 10 -4.04 -10.93 14.34
N LEU A 11 -4.91 -11.38 13.44
CA LEU A 11 -6.17 -10.70 13.10
C LEU A 11 -7.14 -10.54 14.28
N LYS A 12 -6.99 -11.35 15.33
CA LYS A 12 -7.77 -11.21 16.57
C LYS A 12 -7.13 -10.27 17.58
N SER A 13 -5.84 -10.01 17.43
CA SER A 13 -5.04 -9.21 18.36
C SER A 13 -4.82 -7.79 17.85
N HIS A 14 -4.99 -7.57 16.55
CA HIS A 14 -4.78 -6.30 15.86
C HIS A 14 -5.96 -6.00 14.93
N ASP A 15 -6.30 -4.72 14.81
CA ASP A 15 -7.28 -4.23 13.85
C ASP A 15 -6.59 -4.06 12.48
N VAL A 16 -6.77 -5.05 11.62
CA VAL A 16 -6.18 -5.11 10.27
C VAL A 16 -7.24 -4.71 9.25
N GLU A 17 -6.90 -3.78 8.36
CA GLU A 17 -7.75 -3.32 7.26
C GLU A 17 -7.56 -4.19 6.00
N GLU A 18 -6.30 -4.45 5.64
CA GLU A 18 -5.94 -5.22 4.45
C GLU A 18 -4.84 -6.24 4.74
N MET A 19 -4.86 -7.36 4.03
CA MET A 19 -3.81 -8.36 4.03
C MET A 19 -3.38 -8.68 2.60
N GLN A 20 -2.09 -8.56 2.33
CA GLN A 20 -1.47 -9.03 1.10
C GLN A 20 -0.74 -10.34 1.36
N ILE A 21 -0.94 -11.31 0.46
CA ILE A 21 -0.28 -12.61 0.51
C ILE A 21 0.57 -12.78 -0.73
N GLU A 22 1.86 -13.03 -0.55
CA GLU A 22 2.76 -13.46 -1.62
C GLU A 22 2.88 -14.99 -1.61
N TYR A 23 2.68 -15.58 -2.78
CA TYR A 23 2.83 -17.01 -3.02
C TYR A 23 4.19 -17.33 -3.65
N ALA A 24 4.66 -18.57 -3.50
CA ALA A 24 5.97 -19.04 -3.98
C ALA A 24 6.22 -18.97 -5.49
N ASN A 25 5.17 -18.71 -6.26
CA ASN A 25 5.23 -18.44 -7.69
C ASN A 25 5.44 -16.95 -8.00
N GLY A 26 5.55 -16.09 -7.00
CA GLY A 26 5.61 -14.63 -7.09
C GLY A 26 4.24 -13.97 -7.33
N ASP A 27 3.14 -14.72 -7.27
CA ASP A 27 1.80 -14.12 -7.34
C ASP A 27 1.49 -13.44 -6.01
N LYS A 28 0.98 -12.22 -6.09
CA LYS A 28 0.50 -11.44 -4.93
C LYS A 28 -1.01 -11.34 -4.97
N LYS A 29 -1.64 -11.43 -3.80
CA LYS A 29 -3.09 -11.27 -3.68
C LYS A 29 -3.47 -10.49 -2.43
N ASP A 30 -4.22 -9.42 -2.67
CA ASP A 30 -4.73 -8.52 -1.64
C ASP A 30 -6.13 -8.95 -1.19
N TYR A 31 -6.36 -8.84 0.10
CA TYR A 31 -7.58 -9.24 0.78
C TYR A 31 -8.01 -8.14 1.75
N VAL A 32 -9.07 -7.42 1.38
CA VAL A 32 -9.73 -6.47 2.26
C VAL A 32 -10.48 -7.24 3.34
N LEU A 33 -10.16 -6.96 4.60
CA LEU A 33 -10.72 -7.70 5.74
C LEU A 33 -11.98 -6.99 6.25
N GLU A 34 -13.12 -7.34 5.67
CA GLU A 34 -14.42 -6.99 6.24
C GLU A 34 -14.74 -7.95 7.40
N GLU A 35 -15.23 -7.43 8.53
CA GLU A 35 -15.36 -8.15 9.82
C GLU A 35 -16.17 -9.47 9.75
N GLU A 36 -16.99 -9.66 8.72
CA GLU A 36 -17.94 -10.77 8.63
C GLU A 36 -17.41 -12.02 7.88
N ASP A 37 -16.29 -11.93 7.14
CA ASP A 37 -15.87 -13.00 6.20
C ASP A 37 -14.40 -13.46 6.31
N VAL A 38 -13.66 -13.00 7.31
CA VAL A 38 -12.24 -13.35 7.51
C VAL A 38 -12.01 -14.87 7.55
N ASP A 39 -12.84 -15.62 8.28
CA ASP A 39 -12.67 -17.07 8.40
C ASP A 39 -12.86 -17.80 7.06
N SER A 40 -13.77 -17.32 6.20
CA SER A 40 -13.98 -17.85 4.85
C SER A 40 -12.79 -17.56 3.94
N LEU A 41 -12.29 -16.32 3.99
CA LEU A 41 -11.11 -15.88 3.25
C LEU A 41 -9.87 -16.72 3.57
N LEU A 42 -9.65 -17.00 4.86
CA LEU A 42 -8.52 -17.81 5.32
C LEU A 42 -8.61 -19.27 4.86
N ASP A 43 -9.81 -19.81 4.59
CA ASP A 43 -9.98 -21.18 4.10
C ASP A 43 -9.69 -21.30 2.59
N GLU A 44 -9.86 -20.21 1.84
CA GLU A 44 -9.56 -20.18 0.39
C GLU A 44 -8.06 -20.08 0.08
N ILE A 45 -7.25 -19.71 1.06
CA ILE A 45 -5.80 -19.50 0.90
C ILE A 45 -5.06 -20.85 0.96
N ASP A 46 -4.25 -21.11 -0.07
CA ASP A 46 -3.36 -22.28 -0.12
C ASP A 46 -2.09 -22.01 0.69
N TRP A 47 -2.19 -22.17 2.01
CA TRP A 47 -1.12 -21.89 2.99
C TRP A 47 0.19 -22.64 2.75
N ASP A 48 0.18 -23.74 1.99
CA ASP A 48 1.38 -24.51 1.65
C ASP A 48 2.25 -23.78 0.59
N LYS A 49 1.69 -22.78 -0.08
CA LYS A 49 2.35 -21.98 -1.13
C LYS A 49 2.64 -20.55 -0.71
N VAL A 50 2.28 -20.15 0.51
CA VAL A 50 2.51 -18.79 1.00
C VAL A 50 3.98 -18.64 1.39
N GLU A 51 4.64 -17.63 0.85
CA GLU A 51 6.01 -17.26 1.23
C GLU A 51 6.05 -16.07 2.16
N GLU A 52 5.21 -15.06 1.93
CA GLU A 52 5.20 -13.81 2.71
C GLU A 52 3.77 -13.32 2.94
N ILE A 53 3.56 -12.64 4.07
CA ILE A 53 2.27 -12.03 4.41
C ILE A 53 2.53 -10.63 4.97
N GLU A 54 2.05 -9.62 4.25
CA GLU A 54 2.03 -8.23 4.68
C GLU A 54 0.60 -7.88 5.12
N VAL A 55 0.49 -7.06 6.15
CA VAL A 55 -0.78 -6.55 6.65
C VAL A 55 -0.72 -5.05 6.87
N GLU A 56 -1.81 -4.38 6.51
CA GLU A 56 -2.03 -2.97 6.79
C GLU A 56 -3.04 -2.84 7.94
N LEU A 57 -2.62 -2.17 9.00
CA LEU A 57 -3.47 -1.86 10.15
C LEU A 57 -4.38 -0.67 9.84
N VAL A 58 -5.50 -0.58 10.53
CA VAL A 58 -6.45 0.56 10.42
C VAL A 58 -5.84 1.93 10.75
N ASP A 59 -4.67 1.95 11.41
CA ASP A 59 -3.89 3.17 11.68
C ASP A 59 -3.03 3.61 10.48
N GLY A 60 -3.04 2.83 9.39
CA GLY A 60 -2.20 3.03 8.19
C GLY A 60 -0.78 2.46 8.31
N SER A 61 -0.47 1.78 9.43
CA SER A 61 0.83 1.13 9.63
C SER A 61 0.87 -0.22 8.91
N LYS A 62 1.98 -0.51 8.23
CA LYS A 62 2.22 -1.82 7.59
C LYS A 62 3.13 -2.69 8.44
N ALA A 63 2.88 -3.99 8.42
CA ALA A 63 3.70 -4.98 9.10
C ALA A 63 3.72 -6.30 8.33
N GLU A 64 4.83 -7.01 8.39
CA GLU A 64 4.96 -8.37 7.89
C GLU A 64 4.73 -9.38 9.04
N LEU A 65 4.14 -10.53 8.72
CA LEU A 65 3.97 -11.62 9.67
C LEU A 65 5.17 -12.58 9.64
N ASP A 66 5.83 -12.75 10.79
CA ASP A 66 6.95 -13.69 10.95
C ASP A 66 6.50 -15.17 10.84
N LEU A 67 6.63 -15.72 9.63
CA LEU A 67 6.23 -17.10 9.33
C LEU A 67 7.20 -18.14 9.92
N GLU A 68 8.48 -17.80 10.06
CA GLU A 68 9.53 -18.71 10.51
C GLU A 68 9.61 -18.85 12.04
N GLY A 69 9.30 -17.78 12.79
CA GLY A 69 9.37 -17.77 14.25
C GLY A 69 8.03 -18.01 14.95
N ASP A 70 7.66 -17.14 15.90
CA ASP A 70 6.47 -17.32 16.75
C ASP A 70 5.17 -16.82 16.08
N GLY A 71 5.27 -16.12 14.95
CA GLY A 71 4.11 -15.48 14.31
C GLY A 71 3.81 -14.09 14.86
N GLY A 72 4.85 -13.34 15.23
CA GLY A 72 4.75 -11.94 15.60
C GLY A 72 4.66 -11.05 14.36
N LEU A 73 4.21 -9.81 14.55
CA LEU A 73 4.30 -8.76 13.53
C LEU A 73 5.69 -8.12 13.60
N VAL A 74 6.35 -8.05 12.46
CA VAL A 74 7.56 -7.26 12.24
C VAL A 74 7.15 -6.02 11.45
N PHE A 75 7.36 -4.85 12.04
CA PHE A 75 7.10 -3.58 11.37
C PHE A 75 8.36 -3.24 10.60
N ASP A 76 8.22 -3.05 9.29
CA ASP A 76 9.31 -2.61 8.45
C ASP A 76 9.48 -1.10 8.67
N ASP A 77 10.63 -0.72 9.24
CA ASP A 77 11.03 0.66 9.56
C ASP A 77 11.82 1.23 8.36
N ASP A 78 11.43 0.91 7.12
CA ASP A 78 12.06 1.46 5.91
C ASP A 78 11.42 2.83 5.59
N ASP A 79 11.54 3.74 6.54
CA ASP A 79 11.46 5.20 6.34
C ASP A 79 12.76 5.63 5.61
N GLU A 80 12.97 5.20 4.37
CA GLU A 80 13.90 5.85 3.44
C GLU A 80 13.14 6.85 2.55
N ASP A 81 12.66 7.93 3.20
CA ASP A 81 12.63 9.33 2.74
C ASP A 81 12.92 9.55 1.22
N ASP A 82 11.96 9.21 0.35
CA ASP A 82 11.99 9.57 -1.07
C ASP A 82 11.56 11.04 -1.21
N ASN A 83 12.49 11.96 -0.93
CA ASN A 83 12.36 13.37 -1.33
C ASN A 83 12.52 13.45 -2.86
N ASP A 84 11.45 13.13 -3.58
CA ASP A 84 11.29 13.47 -4.98
C ASP A 84 10.94 14.97 -5.08
N ASP A 85 11.97 15.81 -4.96
CA ASP A 85 11.90 17.25 -5.22
C ASP A 85 11.94 17.48 -6.75
N ASP A 86 10.87 17.08 -7.42
CA ASP A 86 10.61 17.39 -8.83
C ASP A 86 9.59 18.54 -8.90
N ASP A 87 10.04 19.75 -8.54
CA ASP A 87 9.31 21.00 -8.79
C ASP A 87 9.73 21.55 -10.16
N ASP A 88 9.22 20.90 -11.20
CA ASP A 88 9.14 21.39 -12.57
C ASP A 88 7.78 22.10 -12.72
N ASP A 89 7.77 23.44 -12.74
CA ASP A 89 6.58 24.21 -13.14
C ASP A 89 6.94 25.30 -14.16
N ASP A 90 6.97 24.85 -15.41
CA ASP A 90 6.13 25.29 -16.54
C ASP A 90 5.79 26.80 -16.68
N ASP A 91 6.43 27.41 -17.68
CA ASP A 91 5.78 28.00 -18.87
C ASP A 91 4.52 28.87 -18.68
N ASP A 92 4.70 30.12 -18.22
CA ASP A 92 3.69 31.18 -18.38
C ASP A 92 3.91 31.95 -19.70
N ASN A 93 3.16 31.49 -20.70
CA ASN A 93 2.99 32.05 -22.02
C ASN A 93 2.22 33.38 -21.96
N ASP A 94 2.95 34.50 -21.82
CA ASP A 94 2.39 35.86 -21.80
C ASP A 94 2.10 36.35 -23.24
N ASP A 95 0.95 35.92 -23.76
CA ASP A 95 0.29 36.41 -24.97
C ASP A 95 -0.54 37.66 -24.58
N ASP A 96 0.10 38.83 -24.49
CA ASP A 96 -0.59 40.12 -24.32
C ASP A 96 -0.61 40.87 -25.65
N ASP A 97 -1.66 40.55 -26.41
CA ASP A 97 -2.19 41.27 -27.57
C ASP A 97 -2.87 42.54 -27.04
N ASP A 98 -2.20 43.70 -27.12
CA ASP A 98 -2.88 45.00 -26.98
C ASP A 98 -2.54 45.92 -28.16
N ASP A 99 -3.56 46.00 -29.00
CA ASP A 99 -3.82 46.85 -30.14
C ASP A 99 -3.99 48.31 -29.67
N ASP A 100 -3.16 49.23 -30.15
CA ASP A 100 -3.54 50.65 -30.18
C ASP A 100 -2.78 51.39 -31.30
N ASP A 101 -3.51 51.55 -32.42
CA ASP A 101 -3.76 52.79 -33.14
C ASP A 101 -2.79 53.97 -32.87
N ASP A 102 -2.10 54.46 -33.91
CA ASP A 102 -2.42 55.81 -34.42
C ASP A 102 -1.67 56.11 -35.73
N ASP A 103 -2.48 56.32 -36.75
CA ASP A 103 -2.16 56.92 -38.04
C ASP A 103 -2.22 58.45 -37.86
N ASP A 104 -1.10 59.18 -37.87
CA ASP A 104 -1.17 60.59 -38.29
C ASP A 104 0.09 61.10 -39.02
N ASN A 105 -0.20 61.40 -40.27
CA ASN A 105 0.50 62.13 -41.32
C ASN A 105 1.04 63.53 -40.90
N SER A 106 2.32 63.81 -41.19
CA SER A 106 2.86 65.17 -41.46
C SER A 106 4.18 65.15 -42.21
#